data_AF-A0A7S2AIF0-F1
#
_entry.id   AF-A0A7S2AIF0-F1
#
_cell.length_a   1.000
_cell.length_b   1.000
_cell.length_c   1.000
_cell.angle_alpha   90.00
_cell.angle_beta   90.00
_cell.angle_gamma   90.00
#
_symmetry.space_group_name_H-M   'P 1'
#
loop_
_entity.id
_entity.type
_entity.pdbx_description
1 polymer ?
#
loop_
_entity_poly.entity_id
_entity_poly.type
_entity_poly.pdbx_seq_one_letter_code
_entity_poly.pdbx_strand_id
1 'polypeptide(L)'
;DLYRKFKPYTKIQLVNLVRKADLNGMTGQVIHPSTSVSPCPPGCLLVRLETGREIAVKPPNLAALRSFHVGPQQAKQSQEDRLHQVLNQIKMNVDNVMER
;
A
#
# COMPACT_ATOMS: atom_id res chain seq x y z
N ASP A 1 -1.32 -8.97 -19.89
CA ASP A 1 -1.69 -9.32 -18.50
C ASP A 1 -2.44 -8.25 -17.75
N LEU A 2 -3.75 -8.45 -17.59
CA LEU A 2 -4.63 -7.58 -16.80
C LEU A 2 -4.22 -7.50 -15.31
N TYR A 3 -3.65 -8.60 -14.79
CA TYR A 3 -3.22 -8.75 -13.40
C TYR A 3 -1.76 -8.31 -13.15
N ARG A 4 -1.05 -7.80 -14.16
CA ARG A 4 0.35 -7.35 -13.99
C ARG A 4 0.46 -6.15 -13.06
N LYS A 5 -0.52 -5.24 -13.13
CA LYS A 5 -0.57 -4.01 -12.30
C LYS A 5 -1.34 -4.22 -10.99
N PHE A 6 -2.36 -5.08 -11.02
CA PHE A 6 -3.22 -5.35 -9.87
C PHE A 6 -3.29 -6.86 -9.65
N LYS A 7 -2.56 -7.35 -8.65
CA LYS A 7 -2.58 -8.77 -8.30
C LYS A 7 -3.93 -9.14 -7.67
N PRO A 8 -4.39 -10.38 -7.84
CA PRO A 8 -5.50 -10.92 -7.06
C PRO A 8 -5.30 -10.66 -5.57
N TYR A 9 -6.40 -10.42 -4.86
CA TYR A 9 -6.43 -10.11 -3.42
C TYR A 9 -5.77 -8.79 -3.00
N THR A 10 -5.35 -7.95 -3.94
CA THR A 10 -4.82 -6.62 -3.64
C THR A 10 -5.95 -5.66 -3.28
N LYS A 11 -5.74 -4.85 -2.23
CA LYS A 11 -6.64 -3.75 -1.86
C LYS A 11 -6.50 -2.59 -2.85
N ILE A 12 -7.63 -2.12 -3.36
CA ILE A 12 -7.71 -1.04 -4.34
C ILE A 12 -8.76 -0.01 -3.92
N GLN A 13 -8.68 1.16 -4.53
CA GLN A 13 -9.69 2.20 -4.46
C GLN A 13 -10.24 2.47 -5.86
N LEU A 14 -11.56 2.69 -5.94
CA LEU A 14 -12.21 3.09 -7.18
C LEU A 14 -11.97 4.59 -7.43
N VAL A 15 -11.53 4.91 -8.64
CA VAL A 15 -11.23 6.28 -9.06
C VAL A 15 -11.70 6.53 -10.49
N ASN A 16 -11.92 7.80 -10.83
CA ASN A 16 -12.21 8.26 -12.20
C ASN A 16 -13.44 7.61 -12.85
N LEU A 17 -14.39 7.05 -12.08
CA LEU A 17 -15.65 6.55 -12.63
C LEU A 17 -16.53 7.73 -13.04
N VAL A 18 -16.90 7.80 -14.31
CA VAL A 18 -17.75 8.88 -14.87
C VAL A 18 -19.23 8.58 -14.68
N ARG A 19 -19.69 7.37 -15.03
CA ARG A 19 -21.12 6.99 -14.94
C ARG A 19 -21.60 6.67 -13.53
N LYS A 20 -20.68 6.21 -12.67
CA LYS A 20 -20.96 5.82 -11.28
C LYS A 20 -19.99 6.54 -10.35
N ALA A 21 -19.98 7.87 -10.46
CA ALA A 21 -19.08 8.72 -9.69
C ALA A 21 -19.29 8.58 -8.17
N ASP A 22 -20.49 8.19 -7.75
CA ASP A 22 -20.85 7.90 -6.36
C ASP A 22 -20.01 6.77 -5.73
N LEU A 23 -19.49 5.86 -6.57
CA LEU A 23 -18.62 4.78 -6.11
C LEU A 23 -17.14 5.20 -6.03
N ASN A 24 -16.78 6.39 -6.52
CA ASN A 24 -15.40 6.86 -6.40
C ASN A 24 -15.07 7.08 -4.92
N GLY A 25 -13.85 6.71 -4.53
CA GLY A 25 -13.41 6.76 -3.14
C GLY A 25 -13.70 5.48 -2.36
N MET A 26 -14.65 4.64 -2.79
CA MET A 26 -14.88 3.33 -2.19
C MET A 26 -13.66 2.42 -2.37
N THR A 27 -13.40 1.61 -1.35
CA THR A 27 -12.31 0.64 -1.38
C THR A 27 -12.84 -0.77 -1.57
N GLY A 28 -11.96 -1.66 -2.02
CA GLY A 28 -12.29 -3.04 -2.28
C GLY A 28 -11.05 -3.88 -2.49
N GLN A 29 -11.26 -5.12 -2.92
CA GLN A 29 -10.22 -6.10 -3.18
C GLN A 29 -10.42 -6.72 -4.56
N VAL A 30 -9.33 -6.89 -5.31
CA VAL A 30 -9.35 -7.58 -6.60
C VAL A 30 -9.64 -9.07 -6.38
N ILE A 31 -10.58 -9.64 -7.14
CA ILE A 31 -10.93 -11.06 -7.07
C ILE A 31 -10.18 -11.83 -8.15
N HIS A 32 -9.73 -13.05 -7.80
CA HIS A 32 -9.19 -13.99 -8.79
C HIS A 32 -10.34 -14.57 -9.64
N PRO A 33 -10.16 -14.77 -10.96
CA PRO A 33 -11.22 -15.29 -11.82
C PRO A 33 -11.76 -16.66 -11.37
N SER A 34 -10.93 -17.52 -10.78
CA SER A 34 -11.37 -18.82 -10.24
C SER A 34 -12.29 -18.72 -9.02
N THR A 35 -12.34 -17.57 -8.35
CA THR A 35 -13.14 -17.38 -7.13
C THR A 35 -14.29 -16.39 -7.34
N SER A 36 -14.52 -15.94 -8.58
CA SER A 36 -15.62 -15.04 -8.86
C SER A 36 -16.93 -15.80 -9.02
N VAL A 37 -17.99 -15.25 -8.47
CA VAL A 37 -19.36 -15.75 -8.66
C VAL A 37 -20.06 -15.08 -9.85
N SER A 38 -19.44 -14.06 -10.45
CA SER A 38 -20.02 -13.22 -11.49
C SER A 38 -19.20 -13.29 -12.78
N PRO A 39 -19.82 -13.29 -13.97
CA PRO A 39 -19.08 -13.25 -15.23
C PRO A 39 -18.31 -11.92 -15.36
N CYS A 40 -17.01 -11.99 -15.64
CA CYS A 40 -16.20 -10.81 -15.88
C CYS A 40 -16.27 -10.39 -17.36
N PRO A 41 -16.63 -9.13 -17.67
CA PRO A 41 -16.47 -8.60 -19.02
C PRO A 41 -14.99 -8.61 -19.45
N PRO A 42 -14.70 -8.80 -20.75
CA PRO A 42 -13.33 -8.77 -21.26
C PRO A 42 -12.68 -7.41 -21.00
N GLY A 43 -11.44 -7.42 -20.48
CA GLY A 43 -10.67 -6.22 -20.18
C GLY A 43 -11.03 -5.51 -18.86
N CYS A 44 -11.93 -6.09 -18.06
CA CYS A 44 -12.28 -5.62 -16.73
C CYS A 44 -11.70 -6.53 -15.63
N LEU A 45 -11.41 -5.94 -14.48
CA LEU A 45 -11.06 -6.65 -13.25
C LEU A 45 -12.30 -6.70 -12.36
N LEU A 46 -12.56 -7.87 -11.77
CA LEU A 46 -13.56 -8.01 -10.72
C LEU A 46 -12.99 -7.53 -9.39
N VAL A 47 -13.77 -6.70 -8.72
CA VAL A 47 -13.45 -6.14 -7.42
C VAL A 47 -14.62 -6.41 -6.48
N ARG A 48 -14.32 -6.94 -5.29
CA ARG A 48 -15.24 -6.99 -4.17
C ARG A 48 -15.07 -5.75 -3.32
N LEU A 49 -16.08 -4.89 -3.28
CA LEU A 49 -16.15 -3.74 -2.39
C LEU A 49 -16.33 -4.20 -0.94
N GLU A 50 -16.01 -3.33 0.01
CA GLU A 50 -16.17 -3.62 1.44
C GLU A 50 -17.65 -3.82 1.85
N THR A 51 -18.58 -3.34 1.03
CA THR A 51 -20.03 -3.58 1.18
C THR A 51 -20.46 -4.99 0.78
N GLY A 52 -19.55 -5.86 0.34
CA GLY A 52 -19.86 -7.18 -0.24
C GLY A 52 -20.23 -7.14 -1.73
N ARG A 53 -20.43 -5.93 -2.27
CA ARG A 53 -20.53 -5.53 -3.68
C ARG A 53 -19.51 -6.16 -4.63
N GLU A 54 -19.86 -7.09 -5.54
CA GLU A 54 -18.96 -7.41 -6.66
C GLU A 54 -19.22 -6.52 -7.86
N ILE A 55 -18.17 -5.90 -8.39
CA ILE A 55 -18.25 -5.05 -9.58
C ILE A 55 -17.10 -5.33 -10.54
N ALA A 56 -17.36 -5.18 -11.84
CA ALA A 56 -16.34 -5.24 -12.87
C ALA A 56 -15.87 -3.83 -13.24
N VAL A 57 -14.58 -3.57 -13.12
CA VAL A 57 -13.98 -2.23 -13.29
C VAL A 57 -12.76 -2.31 -14.19
N LYS A 58 -12.60 -1.31 -15.06
CA LYS A 58 -11.41 -1.23 -15.92
C LYS A 58 -10.18 -0.84 -15.09
N PRO A 59 -8.99 -1.38 -15.39
CA PRO A 59 -7.74 -1.01 -14.70
C PRO A 59 -7.46 0.51 -14.54
N PRO A 60 -7.74 1.42 -15.51
CA PRO A 60 -7.55 2.86 -15.32
C PRO A 60 -8.47 3.48 -14.26
N ASN A 61 -9.55 2.81 -13.88
CA ASN A 61 -10.48 3.25 -12.84
C ASN A 61 -10.13 2.69 -11.46
N LEU A 62 -8.94 2.10 -11.32
CA LEU A 62 -8.45 1.52 -10.08
C LEU A 62 -7.15 2.23 -9.65
N ALA A 63 -7.08 2.56 -8.38
CA ALA A 63 -5.86 2.99 -7.71
C ALA A 63 -5.45 1.93 -6.69
N ALA A 64 -4.16 1.58 -6.63
CA ALA A 64 -3.66 0.68 -5.60
C ALA A 64 -3.71 1.41 -4.26
N LEU A 65 -4.40 0.83 -3.27
CA LEU A 65 -4.49 1.43 -1.96
C LEU A 65 -3.17 1.14 -1.24
N ARG A 66 -2.31 2.16 -1.10
CA ARG A 66 -1.09 2.03 -0.30
C ARG A 66 -1.53 1.83 1.14
N SER A 67 -1.24 0.66 1.70
CA SER A 67 -1.45 0.44 3.13
C SER A 67 -0.65 1.52 3.87
N PHE A 68 -1.34 2.38 4.61
CA PHE A 68 -0.72 3.35 5.53
C PHE A 68 -0.05 2.67 6.73
N HIS A 69 0.18 1.35 6.68
CA HIS A 69 1.13 0.65 7.55
C HIS A 69 2.57 1.01 7.16
N VAL A 70 2.86 2.30 7.02
CA VAL A 70 4.01 2.83 7.73
C VAL A 70 3.66 2.74 9.20
N GLY A 71 3.96 1.60 9.82
CA GLY A 71 4.12 1.62 11.27
C GLY A 71 5.09 2.74 11.64
N PRO A 72 5.07 3.27 12.87
CA PRO A 72 5.97 4.33 13.33
C PRO A 72 7.50 4.03 13.21
N GLN A 73 7.89 2.95 12.52
CA GLN A 73 9.26 2.49 12.28
C GLN A 73 9.83 2.82 10.88
N GLN A 74 9.16 3.60 10.03
CA GLN A 74 9.84 4.21 8.86
C GLN A 74 10.50 5.56 9.17
N ALA A 75 10.95 5.77 10.41
CA ALA A 75 12.23 6.42 10.61
C ALA A 75 13.31 5.34 10.47
N LYS A 76 13.77 5.09 9.24
CA LYS A 76 15.04 4.37 9.03
C LYS A 76 16.15 5.27 9.60
N GLN A 77 16.45 5.18 10.89
CA GLN A 77 17.84 5.33 11.30
C GLN A 77 18.52 4.04 10.86
N SER A 78 19.48 4.12 9.93
CA SER A 78 20.29 2.96 9.57
C SER A 78 20.98 2.46 10.84
N GLN A 79 21.32 1.16 10.89
CA GLN A 79 22.21 0.68 11.96
C GLN A 79 23.50 1.49 12.00
N GLU A 80 23.95 1.98 10.83
CA GLU A 80 25.07 2.88 10.67
C GLU A 80 24.86 4.21 11.43
N ASP A 81 23.71 4.89 11.27
CA ASP A 81 23.40 6.13 11.99
C ASP A 81 23.46 5.94 13.51
N ARG A 82 22.94 4.80 14.00
CA ARG A 82 23.00 4.46 15.42
C ARG A 82 24.42 4.23 15.90
N LEU A 83 25.24 3.53 15.11
CA LEU A 83 26.65 3.30 15.42
C LEU A 83 27.44 4.61 15.47
N HIS A 84 27.24 5.51 14.51
CA HIS A 84 27.86 6.83 14.51
C HIS A 84 27.47 7.66 15.74
N GLN A 85 26.21 7.59 16.17
CA GLN A 85 25.74 8.28 17.37
C GLN A 85 26.41 7.76 18.65
N VAL A 86 26.52 6.43 18.80
CA VAL A 86 27.18 5.81 19.95
C VAL A 86 28.68 6.14 19.98
N LEU A 87 29.36 6.08 18.83
CA LEU A 87 30.78 6.43 18.73
C LEU A 87 31.04 7.89 19.13
N ASN A 88 30.19 8.82 18.69
CA ASN A 88 30.29 10.23 19.08
C ASN A 88 30.08 10.42 20.58
N GLN A 89 29.10 9.71 21.17
CA GLN A 89 28.83 9.81 22.60
C GLN A 89 29.99 9.28 23.45
N ILE A 90 30.62 8.17 23.04
CA ILE A 90 31.81 7.63 23.71
C ILE A 90 32.97 8.63 23.62
N LYS A 91 33.19 9.24 22.46
CA LYS A 91 34.26 10.23 22.27
C LYS A 91 34.10 11.42 23.23
N MET A 92 32.89 11.98 23.32
CA MET A 92 32.64 13.13 24.20
C MET A 92 32.87 12.80 25.69
N ASN A 93 32.51 11.59 26.12
CA ASN A 93 32.73 11.17 27.50
C ASN A 93 34.22 10.99 27.82
N VAL A 94 35.02 10.46 26.89
CA VAL A 94 36.47 10.29 27.08
C VAL A 94 37.16 11.66 27.18
N ASP A 95 36.80 12.60 26.31
CA ASP A 95 37.35 13.96 26.30
C ASP A 95 37.06 14.69 27.62
N ASN A 96 35.83 14.59 28.12
CA ASN A 96 35.44 15.18 29.42
C ASN A 96 36.13 14.55 30.64
N VAL A 97 36.57 13.29 30.53
CA VAL A 97 37.29 12.59 31.60
C VAL A 97 38.78 12.94 31.58
N MET A 98 39.36 13.26 30.42
CA MET A 98 40.77 13.67 30.31
C MET A 98 41.02 15.15 30.60
N GLU A 99 40.00 16.01 30.52
CA GLU A 99 40.10 17.44 30.89
C GLU A 99 39.90 17.72 32.40
N ARG A 100 39.74 16.68 33.23
CA ARG A 100 39.70 16.78 34.71
C ARG A 100 40.99 16.25 35.33
#